data_AF-A0A165PAU9-F1
#
_entry.id   AF-A0A165PAU9-F1
#
_cell.length_a   1.000
_cell.length_b   1.000
_cell.length_c   1.000
_cell.angle_alpha   90.00
_cell.angle_beta   90.00
_cell.angle_gamma   90.00
#
_symmetry.space_group_name_H-M   'P 1'
#
loop_
_entity.id
_entity.type
_entity.pdbx_description
1 polymer ?
#
loop_
_entity_poly.entity_id
_entity_poly.type
_entity_poly.pdbx_seq_one_letter_code
_entity_poly.pdbx_strand_id
1 'polypeptide(L)'
;MWLLWKSLCLVRCNVLARGPGICCLCRSIAKSSPPRARPLSGCVTLCRSTTMPGLVDIGDYLKNGVARDTNDGLGYKACPSEFELLDDTFTKISVEDHDHELSTAPILTRDAYVQADFDHSKTQYGVLGGIQSISSCGSSETPEDPRLYFNTNAPFSTVVCGVQGSGKSHTVSVMLENMFIASYPQIGSLEKELSGLVLHFGDGGMNSRPCEAAWLGVSGVPGVKPPPVRVFVAKSSLNTMQAIYRPLGGNISVQPLLFKQSDLDAEAFLSMMAVESSDSAPLYVQTILSILRDLGENFSVPAFNTKLEETKRKWNPAQTASFEQRMALMNTFTGSNKQVKGLGPLFAKGQLTIIDLSSPFIDPASACGIFEIAVRMFLRANVGTGKVLLVDEAHKYLSVNEGSSCLTSALSTLIREQRHLAMRVIISTQEPTVVPSVLLDLCTVMVLHRFSSPTWWEHIVKHVSADFSDRKVFDKIVRLRTGEAIVLAPTGLGTFVTPGCINPGPNSNPRSLDQFGRRYIVMKTRKRITADGGASVLTL
;
A
#
# COMPACT_ATOMS: atom_id res chain seq x y z
N MET A 1 -26.67 -2.37 3.48
CA MET A 1 -27.54 -1.25 3.92
C MET A 1 -26.81 -0.24 4.78
N TRP A 2 -26.00 -0.64 5.77
CA TRP A 2 -25.22 0.30 6.63
C TRP A 2 -24.01 0.96 5.93
N LEU A 3 -23.40 0.31 4.93
CA LEU A 3 -22.27 0.87 4.16
C LEU A 3 -22.67 1.89 3.07
N LEU A 4 -23.94 1.93 2.65
CA LEU A 4 -24.43 2.89 1.65
C LEU A 4 -24.66 4.30 2.24
N TRP A 5 -24.85 4.41 3.56
CA TRP A 5 -25.07 5.69 4.23
C TRP A 5 -23.79 6.53 4.42
N LYS A 6 -22.61 5.90 4.53
CA LYS A 6 -21.34 6.63 4.69
C LYS A 6 -20.94 7.41 3.43
N SER A 7 -21.25 6.93 2.23
CA SER A 7 -20.93 7.62 0.98
C SER A 7 -21.85 8.82 0.69
N LEU A 8 -23.08 8.83 1.19
CA LEU A 8 -24.01 9.97 1.00
C LEU A 8 -23.77 11.12 1.99
N CYS A 9 -23.23 10.86 3.19
CA CYS A 9 -22.95 11.92 4.16
C CYS A 9 -21.76 12.81 3.76
N LEU A 10 -20.73 12.26 3.09
CA LEU A 10 -19.55 13.02 2.65
C LEU A 10 -19.84 14.02 1.51
N VAL A 11 -20.92 13.82 0.76
CA VAL A 11 -21.31 14.73 -0.35
C VAL A 11 -22.15 15.91 0.16
N ARG A 12 -22.77 15.82 1.34
CA ARG A 12 -23.70 16.85 1.85
C ARG A 12 -23.07 17.92 2.75
N CYS A 13 -21.84 17.73 3.25
CA CYS A 13 -21.18 18.71 4.12
C CYS A 13 -20.37 19.80 3.38
N ASN A 14 -20.22 19.74 2.05
CA ASN A 14 -19.35 20.67 1.32
C ASN A 14 -20.06 21.86 0.64
N VAL A 15 -21.34 22.15 0.97
CA VAL A 15 -22.14 23.18 0.26
C VAL A 15 -22.59 24.36 1.14
N LEU A 16 -22.29 24.41 2.43
CA LEU A 16 -22.67 25.55 3.30
C LEU A 16 -21.52 26.08 4.16
N ALA A 17 -20.52 26.67 3.52
CA ALA A 17 -19.66 27.70 4.14
C ALA A 17 -18.88 28.46 3.05
N ARG A 18 -19.47 29.53 2.50
CA ARG A 18 -18.71 30.57 1.79
C ARG A 18 -19.13 31.96 2.26
N GLY A 19 -18.15 32.70 2.78
CA GLY A 19 -17.98 34.12 2.54
C GLY A 19 -17.28 34.89 3.68
N PRO A 20 -16.44 35.92 3.39
CA PRO A 20 -15.73 36.22 2.15
C PRO A 20 -14.20 36.40 2.34
N GLY A 21 -13.45 36.04 1.29
CA GLY A 21 -12.13 36.61 1.02
C GLY A 21 -12.23 37.72 -0.05
N ILE A 22 -11.12 38.41 -0.30
CA ILE A 22 -10.66 39.01 -1.57
C ILE A 22 -9.16 39.30 -1.36
N CYS A 23 -8.23 38.58 -2.02
CA CYS A 23 -7.64 38.86 -3.36
C CYS A 23 -6.90 40.22 -3.42
N CYS A 24 -5.65 40.38 -3.87
CA CYS A 24 -5.02 39.85 -5.08
C CYS A 24 -3.48 39.89 -5.02
N LEU A 25 -2.91 38.98 -5.82
CA LEU A 25 -1.55 38.86 -6.35
C LEU A 25 -1.10 40.10 -7.17
N CYS A 26 0.17 40.53 -7.08
CA CYS A 26 1.01 40.85 -8.26
C CYS A 26 2.47 41.19 -7.93
N ARG A 27 3.34 40.83 -8.89
CA ARG A 27 4.82 40.86 -8.91
C ARG A 27 5.42 42.28 -8.96
N SER A 28 6.66 42.38 -8.47
CA SER A 28 7.86 42.79 -9.25
C SER A 28 8.72 43.92 -8.65
N ILE A 29 10.01 43.74 -8.89
CA ILE A 29 11.22 44.44 -8.45
C ILE A 29 11.31 45.90 -8.95
N ALA A 30 11.97 46.73 -8.13
CA ALA A 30 12.71 47.97 -8.38
C ALA A 30 11.95 49.29 -8.66
N LYS A 31 12.12 50.27 -7.75
CA LYS A 31 12.91 51.51 -8.00
C LYS A 31 12.93 52.46 -6.78
N SER A 32 14.16 52.73 -6.30
CA SER A 32 14.72 54.02 -5.83
C SER A 32 13.87 55.02 -5.00
N SER A 33 14.22 55.17 -3.71
CA SER A 33 14.65 56.39 -2.96
C SER A 33 13.81 57.72 -3.02
N PRO A 34 13.97 58.66 -2.06
CA PRO A 34 12.90 59.30 -1.24
C PRO A 34 12.75 60.81 -1.63
N PRO A 35 12.35 61.85 -0.83
CA PRO A 35 12.13 61.96 0.63
C PRO A 35 11.06 62.99 1.11
N ARG A 36 11.10 63.29 2.42
CA ARG A 36 10.61 64.51 3.16
C ARG A 36 9.18 64.42 3.70
N ALA A 37 8.83 64.88 4.90
CA ALA A 37 9.54 65.42 6.06
C ALA A 37 8.56 65.37 7.26
N ARG A 38 9.08 65.19 8.48
CA ARG A 38 8.43 65.54 9.77
C ARG A 38 8.84 66.98 10.16
N PRO A 39 8.40 67.57 11.30
CA PRO A 39 7.16 67.49 12.11
C PRO A 39 6.67 68.91 12.51
N LEU A 40 5.64 69.04 13.38
CA LEU A 40 5.35 70.14 14.36
C LEU A 40 3.97 69.83 15.02
N SER A 41 3.87 69.32 16.26
CA SER A 41 3.88 69.95 17.61
C SER A 41 2.57 70.63 18.06
N GLY A 42 1.99 70.17 19.19
CA GLY A 42 1.06 70.90 20.08
C GLY A 42 -0.32 70.25 20.27
N CYS A 43 -0.60 69.51 21.37
CA CYS A 43 -1.31 69.95 22.61
C CYS A 43 -2.81 70.32 22.34
N VAL A 44 -3.87 69.79 22.95
CA VAL A 44 -4.21 69.42 24.35
C VAL A 44 -5.51 68.55 24.38
N THR A 45 -5.49 67.50 25.21
CA THR A 45 -6.49 66.88 26.12
C THR A 45 -8.03 66.94 25.93
N LEU A 46 -8.68 65.76 26.21
CA LEU A 46 -10.06 65.38 26.65
C LEU A 46 -10.82 64.55 25.57
N CYS A 47 -11.36 63.33 25.77
CA CYS A 47 -12.08 62.68 26.89
C CYS A 47 -11.81 61.15 26.88
N ARG A 48 -11.40 60.54 28.00
CA ARG A 48 -12.17 59.66 28.93
C ARG A 48 -13.09 58.57 28.33
N SER A 49 -12.82 57.35 28.82
CA SER A 49 -13.67 56.19 29.10
C SER A 49 -14.32 55.42 27.95
N THR A 50 -13.77 54.23 27.66
CA THR A 50 -14.44 52.95 28.01
C THR A 50 -13.48 51.77 27.80
N THR A 51 -13.33 50.99 28.87
CA THR A 51 -12.55 49.75 29.00
C THR A 51 -13.29 48.55 28.40
N MET A 52 -12.57 47.69 27.69
CA MET A 52 -12.82 46.24 27.61
C MET A 52 -11.46 45.52 27.61
N PRO A 53 -11.14 44.66 28.61
CA PRO A 53 -9.86 43.99 28.74
C PRO A 53 -9.90 42.56 28.15
N GLY A 54 -8.77 42.06 27.64
CA GLY A 54 -8.66 40.64 27.27
C GLY A 54 -7.55 40.29 26.28
N LEU A 55 -6.30 40.69 26.55
CA LEU A 55 -5.11 40.12 25.92
C LEU A 55 -4.23 39.59 27.06
N VAL A 56 -4.18 38.28 27.24
CA VAL A 56 -3.27 37.63 28.17
C VAL A 56 -1.99 37.27 27.43
N ASP A 57 -0.89 37.82 27.92
CA ASP A 57 0.48 37.57 27.47
C ASP A 57 0.96 36.22 28.04
N ILE A 58 1.39 35.31 27.17
CA ILE A 58 1.79 33.92 27.50
C ILE A 58 3.12 33.89 28.30
N GLY A 59 3.82 35.02 28.44
CA GLY A 59 5.10 35.12 29.15
C GLY A 59 5.05 34.96 30.67
N ASP A 60 3.92 35.26 31.33
CA ASP A 60 3.84 35.27 32.80
C ASP A 60 3.37 33.93 33.41
N TYR A 61 2.83 33.02 32.60
CA TYR A 61 2.35 31.70 33.08
C TYR A 61 3.48 30.68 33.32
N LEU A 62 4.67 30.91 32.75
CA LEU A 62 5.78 29.94 32.80
C LEU A 62 6.81 30.19 33.91
N LYS A 63 6.62 31.20 34.78
CA LYS A 63 7.63 31.55 35.81
C LYS A 63 7.30 31.17 37.25
N ASN A 64 6.08 30.71 37.58
CA ASN A 64 5.68 30.46 38.97
C ASN A 64 5.09 29.06 39.22
N GLY A 65 5.67 28.02 38.62
CA GLY A 65 5.28 26.61 38.83
C GLY A 65 6.24 25.82 39.71
N VAL A 66 6.59 26.32 40.90
CA VAL A 66 7.24 25.50 41.94
C VAL A 66 6.18 25.20 42.99
N ALA A 67 5.82 23.91 43.08
CA ALA A 67 4.82 23.39 43.99
C ALA A 67 5.13 23.75 45.45
N ARG A 68 4.12 24.28 46.15
CA ARG A 68 4.02 24.22 47.61
C ARG A 68 2.65 23.66 47.96
N ASP A 69 2.69 22.52 48.65
CA ASP A 69 1.54 21.89 49.28
C ASP A 69 0.83 22.84 50.23
N THR A 70 -0.46 23.09 49.99
CA THR A 70 -1.43 23.41 51.04
C THR A 70 -2.80 22.87 50.62
N ASN A 71 -3.32 21.96 51.46
CA ASN A 71 -4.74 21.62 51.54
C ASN A 71 -5.58 22.90 51.60
N ASP A 72 -6.52 23.06 50.68
CA ASP A 72 -7.85 23.59 50.97
C ASP A 72 -8.82 23.33 49.81
N GLY A 73 -10.00 22.84 50.17
CA GLY A 73 -11.01 22.34 49.24
C GLY A 73 -11.70 23.44 48.44
N LEU A 74 -11.66 23.30 47.12
CA LEU A 74 -12.67 23.78 46.19
C LEU A 74 -12.85 22.71 45.11
N GLY A 75 -13.92 21.93 45.25
CA GLY A 75 -14.26 20.84 44.35
C GLY A 75 -14.65 21.35 42.97
N TYR A 76 -13.70 21.31 42.02
CA TYR A 76 -14.06 21.07 40.63
C TYR A 76 -14.65 19.67 40.57
N LYS A 77 -15.98 19.56 40.41
CA LYS A 77 -16.62 18.31 39.99
C LYS A 77 -16.12 17.99 38.59
N ALA A 78 -14.97 17.31 38.49
CA ALA A 78 -14.59 16.60 37.29
C ALA A 78 -15.75 15.69 36.91
N CYS A 79 -16.22 15.78 35.67
CA CYS A 79 -17.27 14.90 35.15
C CYS A 79 -16.66 13.50 35.03
N PRO A 80 -16.92 12.55 35.95
CA PRO A 80 -16.18 11.29 36.00
C PRO A 80 -16.45 10.42 34.76
N SER A 81 -17.63 10.59 34.15
CA SER A 81 -18.04 9.89 32.92
C SER A 81 -17.27 10.33 31.67
N GLU A 82 -16.69 11.54 31.66
CA GLU A 82 -15.79 11.96 30.57
C GLU A 82 -14.39 11.36 30.73
N PHE A 83 -13.98 11.08 31.98
CA PHE A 83 -12.77 10.31 32.29
C PHE A 83 -12.96 8.79 32.14
N GLU A 84 -14.19 8.25 32.12
CA GLU A 84 -14.42 6.84 31.78
C GLU A 84 -14.04 6.49 30.32
N LEU A 85 -13.97 7.49 29.43
CA LEU A 85 -13.45 7.34 28.06
C LEU A 85 -11.93 7.56 27.96
N LEU A 86 -11.32 8.12 29.00
CA LEU A 86 -9.88 8.31 29.13
C LEU A 86 -9.38 7.20 30.04
N ASP A 87 -9.08 6.05 29.46
CA ASP A 87 -8.52 4.92 30.19
C ASP A 87 -7.27 5.35 31.00
N ASP A 88 -6.97 4.63 32.09
CA ASP A 88 -5.84 4.89 32.99
C ASP A 88 -4.47 4.91 32.26
N THR A 89 -4.46 4.53 30.99
CA THR A 89 -3.35 4.61 30.03
C THR A 89 -2.85 6.03 29.77
N PHE A 90 -3.60 7.08 30.10
CA PHE A 90 -3.16 8.47 29.92
C PHE A 90 -2.00 8.91 30.83
N THR A 91 -1.82 8.26 31.99
CA THR A 91 -0.71 8.58 32.92
C THR A 91 0.17 7.38 33.27
N LYS A 92 -0.27 6.16 32.96
CA LYS A 92 0.55 4.95 33.05
C LYS A 92 0.28 4.12 31.81
N ILE A 93 1.22 4.12 30.86
CA ILE A 93 1.20 3.18 29.74
C ILE A 93 1.21 1.77 30.34
N SER A 94 0.04 1.17 30.48
CA SER A 94 -0.15 -0.22 30.93
C SER A 94 -0.08 -1.14 29.73
N VAL A 95 0.29 -2.40 29.98
CA VAL A 95 0.71 -3.40 29.00
C VAL A 95 -0.39 -3.78 27.99
N GLU A 96 -1.67 -3.49 28.28
CA GLU A 96 -2.81 -3.94 27.46
C GLU A 96 -3.03 -3.10 26.17
N ASP A 97 -2.76 -1.78 26.19
CA ASP A 97 -2.81 -0.94 24.98
C ASP A 97 -1.59 -1.18 24.06
N HIS A 98 -0.48 -1.68 24.63
CA HIS A 98 0.66 -2.15 23.85
C HIS A 98 0.28 -3.40 23.03
N ASP A 99 -0.67 -4.24 23.43
CA ASP A 99 -0.93 -5.52 22.76
C ASP A 99 -1.42 -5.37 21.31
N HIS A 100 -2.24 -4.35 21.01
CA HIS A 100 -2.71 -4.14 19.63
C HIS A 100 -1.63 -3.54 18.72
N GLU A 101 -0.81 -2.61 19.22
CA GLU A 101 0.31 -2.08 18.44
C GLU A 101 1.40 -3.14 18.24
N LEU A 102 1.68 -3.93 19.27
CA LEU A 102 2.62 -5.04 19.20
C LEU A 102 2.16 -6.10 18.21
N SER A 103 0.91 -6.55 18.29
CA SER A 103 0.36 -7.60 17.42
C SER A 103 0.27 -7.21 15.94
N THR A 104 0.27 -5.92 15.62
CA THR A 104 0.16 -5.42 14.24
C THR A 104 1.48 -5.04 13.59
N ALA A 105 2.60 -5.12 14.31
CA ALA A 105 3.92 -4.81 13.78
C ALA A 105 4.28 -5.74 12.60
N PRO A 106 4.64 -5.20 11.42
CA PRO A 106 4.83 -6.00 10.20
C PRO A 106 6.17 -6.75 10.18
N ILE A 107 7.19 -6.23 10.87
CA ILE A 107 8.56 -6.76 10.92
C ILE A 107 8.96 -6.88 12.40
N LEU A 108 9.58 -8.00 12.77
CA LEU A 108 9.99 -8.29 14.14
C LEU A 108 11.40 -8.88 14.15
N THR A 109 12.25 -8.42 15.07
CA THR A 109 13.48 -9.16 15.43
C THR A 109 13.15 -10.37 16.31
N ARG A 110 14.03 -11.37 16.39
CA ARG A 110 13.82 -12.52 17.30
C ARG A 110 13.70 -12.08 18.76
N ASP A 111 14.56 -11.19 19.21
CA ASP A 111 14.56 -10.73 20.61
C ASP A 111 13.23 -10.05 20.95
N ALA A 112 12.73 -9.20 20.03
CA ALA A 112 11.43 -8.57 20.18
C ALA A 112 10.27 -9.59 20.17
N TYR A 113 10.36 -10.63 19.33
CA TYR A 113 9.37 -11.70 19.29
C TYR A 113 9.23 -12.42 20.64
N VAL A 114 10.37 -12.71 21.29
CA VAL A 114 10.40 -13.37 22.60
C VAL A 114 9.94 -12.41 23.70
N GLN A 115 10.41 -11.16 23.70
CA GLN A 115 10.10 -10.19 24.74
C GLN A 115 8.63 -9.72 24.73
N ALA A 116 8.01 -9.62 23.55
CA ALA A 116 6.59 -9.31 23.41
C ALA A 116 5.68 -10.55 23.42
N ASP A 117 6.22 -11.71 23.81
CA ASP A 117 5.48 -12.94 24.06
C ASP A 117 4.56 -13.41 22.91
N PHE A 118 5.08 -13.32 21.68
CA PHE A 118 4.30 -13.69 20.49
C PHE A 118 4.03 -15.20 20.35
N ASP A 119 4.69 -16.04 21.16
CA ASP A 119 4.42 -17.49 21.22
C ASP A 119 3.03 -17.75 21.82
N HIS A 120 2.63 -16.99 22.85
CA HIS A 120 1.34 -17.13 23.50
C HIS A 120 0.17 -16.56 22.68
N SER A 121 0.42 -15.55 21.84
CA SER A 121 -0.62 -14.90 21.01
C SER A 121 -1.02 -15.66 19.73
N LYS A 122 -0.47 -16.86 19.48
CA LYS A 122 -0.68 -17.66 18.25
C LYS A 122 -0.45 -16.84 16.98
N THR A 123 0.53 -15.95 17.01
CA THR A 123 0.80 -15.07 15.89
C THR A 123 1.40 -15.86 14.72
N GLN A 124 0.83 -15.69 13.53
CA GLN A 124 1.38 -16.25 12.31
C GLN A 124 2.52 -15.35 11.79
N TYR A 125 3.68 -15.93 11.58
CA TYR A 125 4.86 -15.23 11.10
C TYR A 125 5.69 -16.11 10.19
N GLY A 126 6.50 -15.49 9.36
CA GLY A 126 7.50 -16.18 8.57
C GLY A 126 8.88 -15.58 8.68
N VAL A 127 9.91 -16.40 8.50
CA VAL A 127 11.30 -15.95 8.45
C VAL A 127 11.51 -15.23 7.13
N LEU A 128 11.92 -13.97 7.17
CA LEU A 128 12.23 -13.18 5.99
C LEU A 128 13.71 -13.34 5.61
N GLY A 129 14.59 -13.38 6.61
CA GLY A 129 16.03 -13.42 6.38
C GLY A 129 16.85 -13.26 7.66
N GLY A 130 18.13 -12.96 7.45
CA GLY A 130 19.09 -12.64 8.51
C GLY A 130 19.45 -11.15 8.51
N ILE A 131 19.41 -10.52 9.68
CA ILE A 131 19.86 -9.15 9.94
C ILE A 131 21.38 -9.15 9.93
N GLN A 132 21.95 -8.25 9.13
CA GLN A 132 23.39 -7.96 9.10
C GLN A 132 23.73 -6.79 10.01
N SER A 133 22.87 -5.77 10.06
CA SER A 133 23.04 -4.59 10.93
C SER A 133 21.72 -3.82 11.05
N ILE A 134 21.47 -3.21 12.20
CA ILE A 134 20.44 -2.17 12.39
C ILE A 134 21.18 -0.85 12.65
N SER A 135 20.81 0.21 11.94
CA SER A 135 21.54 1.48 11.99
C SER A 135 20.62 2.67 12.24
N SER A 136 21.13 3.65 13.02
CA SER A 136 20.47 4.92 13.37
C SER A 136 21.49 6.00 13.65
N CYS A 137 21.37 7.18 13.05
CA CYS A 137 22.14 8.39 13.39
C CYS A 137 23.63 8.14 13.74
N GLY A 138 24.36 7.41 12.90
CA GLY A 138 25.78 7.10 13.08
C GLY A 138 26.13 5.93 14.02
N SER A 139 25.14 5.35 14.71
CA SER A 139 25.27 4.09 15.45
C SER A 139 24.82 2.90 14.59
N SER A 140 25.49 1.76 14.76
CA SER A 140 25.12 0.51 14.12
C SER A 140 25.27 -0.62 15.12
N GLU A 141 24.23 -1.42 15.28
CA GLU A 141 24.21 -2.59 16.15
C GLU A 141 23.88 -3.85 15.35
N THR A 142 24.36 -4.99 15.82
CA THR A 142 24.06 -6.31 15.27
C THR A 142 23.35 -7.13 16.33
N PRO A 143 22.09 -7.56 16.09
CA PRO A 143 21.40 -8.45 17.01
C PRO A 143 22.18 -9.75 17.24
N GLU A 144 22.08 -10.31 18.45
CA GLU A 144 22.71 -11.60 18.77
C GLU A 144 22.07 -12.72 17.96
N ASP A 145 20.74 -12.74 17.90
CA ASP A 145 19.99 -13.59 16.97
C ASP A 145 19.66 -12.81 15.69
N PRO A 146 20.22 -13.20 14.53
CA PRO A 146 20.04 -12.46 13.30
C PRO A 146 18.67 -12.67 12.67
N ARG A 147 17.78 -13.52 13.19
CA ARG A 147 16.51 -13.82 12.51
C ARG A 147 15.60 -12.61 12.44
N LEU A 148 15.20 -12.26 11.21
CA LEU A 148 14.17 -11.27 10.93
C LEU A 148 12.88 -11.99 10.56
N TYR A 149 11.81 -11.66 11.28
CA TYR A 149 10.48 -12.19 11.05
C TYR A 149 9.58 -11.18 10.35
N PHE A 150 8.63 -11.73 9.61
CA PHE A 150 7.59 -11.02 8.91
C PHE A 150 6.23 -11.47 9.43
N ASN A 151 5.46 -10.54 9.98
CA ASN A 151 4.16 -10.84 10.54
C ASN A 151 3.15 -11.04 9.40
N THR A 152 2.66 -12.27 9.26
CA THR A 152 1.69 -12.61 8.22
C THR A 152 0.26 -12.49 8.71
N ASN A 153 0.04 -12.30 10.02
CA ASN A 153 -1.29 -12.11 10.61
C ASN A 153 -1.81 -10.66 10.47
N ALA A 154 -0.91 -9.69 10.53
CA ALA A 154 -1.26 -8.27 10.41
C ALA A 154 -1.41 -7.82 8.93
N PRO A 155 -2.40 -6.96 8.63
CA PRO A 155 -2.45 -6.20 7.38
C PRO A 155 -1.26 -5.25 7.24
N PHE A 156 -0.62 -5.23 6.06
CA PHE A 156 0.50 -4.33 5.78
C PHE A 156 0.49 -3.91 4.30
N SER A 157 1.21 -2.83 4.03
CA SER A 157 1.56 -2.36 2.69
C SER A 157 3.09 -2.37 2.56
N THR A 158 3.60 -3.00 1.50
CA THR A 158 5.03 -3.14 1.25
C THR A 158 5.40 -2.77 -0.17
N VAL A 159 6.41 -1.92 -0.32
CA VAL A 159 7.08 -1.70 -1.61
C VAL A 159 8.41 -2.43 -1.61
N VAL A 160 8.63 -3.26 -2.63
CA VAL A 160 9.90 -3.95 -2.88
C VAL A 160 10.46 -3.42 -4.20
N CYS A 161 11.60 -2.76 -4.15
CA CYS A 161 12.23 -2.21 -5.34
C CYS A 161 13.73 -2.46 -5.44
N GLY A 162 14.23 -2.47 -6.67
CA GLY A 162 15.65 -2.66 -7.00
C GLY A 162 15.82 -3.13 -8.43
N VAL A 163 17.05 -3.06 -8.95
CA VAL A 163 17.34 -3.44 -10.34
C VAL A 163 17.11 -4.93 -10.58
N GLN A 164 16.94 -5.33 -11.83
CA GLN A 164 16.83 -6.74 -12.20
C GLN A 164 18.02 -7.57 -11.66
N GLY A 165 17.74 -8.75 -11.11
CA GLY A 165 18.74 -9.64 -10.52
C GLY A 165 19.30 -9.20 -9.16
N SER A 166 18.77 -8.13 -8.56
CA SER A 166 19.19 -7.67 -7.22
C SER A 166 18.64 -8.54 -6.07
N GLY A 167 17.57 -9.30 -6.30
CA GLY A 167 16.89 -10.11 -5.29
C GLY A 167 15.45 -9.71 -4.98
N LYS A 168 14.92 -8.67 -5.64
CA LYS A 168 13.53 -8.18 -5.50
C LYS A 168 12.49 -9.31 -5.56
N SER A 169 12.41 -10.01 -6.69
CA SER A 169 11.42 -11.07 -6.91
C SER A 169 11.63 -12.27 -5.98
N HIS A 170 12.88 -12.51 -5.56
CA HIS A 170 13.21 -13.53 -4.55
C HIS A 170 12.64 -13.16 -3.18
N THR A 171 12.76 -11.91 -2.73
CA THR A 171 12.13 -11.45 -1.49
C THR A 171 10.61 -11.52 -1.55
N VAL A 172 10.00 -11.10 -2.67
CA VAL A 172 8.55 -11.23 -2.88
C VAL A 172 8.12 -12.70 -2.79
N SER A 173 8.86 -13.61 -3.43
CA SER A 173 8.59 -15.05 -3.35
C SER A 173 8.69 -15.58 -1.92
N VAL A 174 9.69 -15.16 -1.14
CA VAL A 174 9.81 -15.52 0.28
C VAL A 174 8.64 -15.00 1.12
N MET A 175 8.16 -13.77 0.85
CA MET A 175 6.96 -13.25 1.49
C MET A 175 5.73 -14.10 1.16
N LEU A 176 5.56 -14.52 -0.10
CA LEU A 176 4.48 -15.41 -0.51
C LEU A 176 4.62 -16.80 0.12
N GLU A 177 5.81 -17.39 0.16
CA GLU A 177 6.06 -18.68 0.85
C GLU A 177 5.57 -18.63 2.30
N ASN A 178 5.85 -17.53 3.00
CA ASN A 178 5.42 -17.33 4.39
C ASN A 178 3.89 -17.21 4.55
N MET A 179 3.15 -16.90 3.48
CA MET A 179 1.67 -16.72 3.50
C MET A 179 0.87 -17.92 3.00
N PHE A 180 1.53 -18.85 2.30
CA PHE A 180 0.87 -19.97 1.62
C PHE A 180 1.40 -21.36 2.00
N ILE A 181 2.64 -21.48 2.48
CA ILE A 181 3.22 -22.78 2.82
C ILE A 181 3.03 -23.05 4.30
N ALA A 182 1.98 -23.79 4.63
CA ALA A 182 1.70 -24.24 6.00
C ALA A 182 2.53 -25.48 6.38
N SER A 183 2.59 -25.76 7.68
CA SER A 183 3.17 -27.00 8.23
C SER A 183 4.66 -27.22 7.92
N TYR A 184 5.44 -26.15 7.70
CA TYR A 184 6.88 -26.22 7.50
C TYR A 184 7.61 -25.30 8.52
N PRO A 185 7.92 -25.80 9.74
CA PRO A 185 8.39 -24.98 10.86
C PRO A 185 9.66 -24.16 10.59
N GLN A 186 10.51 -24.61 9.66
CA GLN A 186 11.77 -23.95 9.32
C GLN A 186 11.58 -22.56 8.70
N ILE A 187 10.41 -22.25 8.13
CA ILE A 187 10.09 -20.92 7.59
C ILE A 187 9.16 -20.10 8.49
N GLY A 188 8.73 -20.63 9.65
CA GLY A 188 7.85 -19.93 10.59
C GLY A 188 6.59 -20.72 10.93
N SER A 189 5.58 -20.01 11.44
CA SER A 189 4.29 -20.55 11.86
C SER A 189 3.15 -19.96 11.03
N LEU A 190 2.39 -20.83 10.36
CA LEU A 190 1.25 -20.47 9.54
C LEU A 190 0.08 -21.44 9.83
N GLU A 191 -0.94 -20.96 10.55
CA GLU A 191 -2.14 -21.74 10.86
C GLU A 191 -3.21 -21.60 9.75
N LYS A 192 -3.32 -20.41 9.17
CA LYS A 192 -4.35 -20.02 8.21
C LYS A 192 -3.71 -19.35 7.00
N GLU A 193 -3.62 -20.12 5.93
CA GLU A 193 -3.19 -19.67 4.61
C GLU A 193 -4.08 -18.53 4.08
N LEU A 194 -3.47 -17.59 3.37
CA LEU A 194 -4.16 -16.47 2.75
C LEU A 194 -4.78 -16.86 1.40
N SER A 195 -5.59 -15.97 0.84
CA SER A 195 -5.97 -16.00 -0.58
C SER A 195 -5.14 -14.96 -1.32
N GLY A 196 -4.55 -15.30 -2.46
CA GLY A 196 -3.64 -14.42 -3.18
C GLY A 196 -4.17 -13.98 -4.54
N LEU A 197 -3.95 -12.72 -4.88
CA LEU A 197 -4.09 -12.18 -6.22
C LEU A 197 -2.77 -11.53 -6.64
N VAL A 198 -2.21 -11.97 -7.77
CA VAL A 198 -1.05 -11.38 -8.42
C VAL A 198 -1.49 -10.73 -9.72
N LEU A 199 -1.15 -9.47 -9.89
CA LEU A 199 -1.29 -8.73 -11.15
C LEU A 199 0.07 -8.75 -11.83
N HIS A 200 0.16 -9.35 -13.01
CA HIS A 200 1.42 -9.46 -13.74
C HIS A 200 1.25 -9.05 -15.19
N PHE A 201 2.17 -8.20 -15.66
CA PHE A 201 2.25 -7.76 -17.03
C PHE A 201 3.72 -7.71 -17.46
N GLY A 202 4.10 -8.64 -18.32
CA GLY A 202 5.44 -8.78 -18.87
C GLY A 202 5.46 -8.62 -20.40
N ASP A 203 6.63 -8.90 -20.97
CA ASP A 203 6.81 -8.86 -22.42
C ASP A 203 6.12 -10.07 -23.04
N GLY A 204 5.06 -9.84 -23.83
CA GLY A 204 4.27 -10.91 -24.44
C GLY A 204 5.00 -11.64 -25.58
N GLY A 205 4.47 -12.79 -25.99
CA GLY A 205 4.97 -13.58 -27.13
C GLY A 205 5.63 -14.90 -26.76
N MET A 206 6.24 -15.58 -27.74
CA MET A 206 6.79 -16.94 -27.57
C MET A 206 8.01 -17.01 -26.64
N ASN A 207 8.74 -15.90 -26.47
CA ASN A 207 9.89 -15.79 -25.58
C ASN A 207 9.50 -15.27 -24.18
N SER A 208 8.19 -15.12 -23.92
CA SER A 208 7.71 -14.67 -22.63
C SER A 208 8.01 -15.72 -21.56
N ARG A 209 8.30 -15.24 -20.36
CA ARG A 209 8.61 -16.09 -19.19
C ARG A 209 7.38 -16.19 -18.32
N PRO A 210 7.19 -17.31 -17.60
CA PRO A 210 6.14 -17.39 -16.60
C PRO A 210 6.37 -16.32 -15.52
N CYS A 211 5.29 -15.80 -14.96
CA CYS A 211 5.33 -14.93 -13.79
C CYS A 211 6.13 -15.61 -12.67
N GLU A 212 7.08 -14.88 -12.06
CA GLU A 212 7.96 -15.45 -11.04
C GLU A 212 7.19 -16.00 -9.83
N ALA A 213 6.05 -15.40 -9.49
CA ALA A 213 5.18 -15.86 -8.40
C ALA A 213 4.59 -17.25 -8.64
N ALA A 214 4.51 -17.71 -9.91
CA ALA A 214 3.97 -19.03 -10.23
C ALA A 214 4.83 -20.18 -9.70
N TRP A 215 6.13 -19.93 -9.53
CA TRP A 215 7.06 -20.89 -8.95
C TRP A 215 6.75 -21.23 -7.49
N LEU A 216 5.88 -20.48 -6.82
CA LEU A 216 5.32 -20.84 -5.51
C LEU A 216 4.65 -22.23 -5.55
N GLY A 217 4.07 -22.61 -6.70
CA GLY A 217 3.43 -23.92 -6.91
C GLY A 217 4.42 -25.09 -7.05
N VAL A 218 5.73 -24.83 -7.02
CA VAL A 218 6.77 -25.81 -7.33
C VAL A 218 7.75 -25.90 -6.17
N SER A 219 7.86 -27.08 -5.56
CA SER A 219 8.89 -27.36 -4.55
C SER A 219 9.42 -28.78 -4.70
N GLY A 220 10.74 -28.94 -4.57
CA GLY A 220 11.41 -30.23 -4.45
C GLY A 220 11.84 -30.55 -3.02
N VAL A 221 11.47 -29.72 -2.04
CA VAL A 221 11.90 -29.89 -0.64
C VAL A 221 10.97 -30.87 0.06
N PRO A 222 11.49 -31.93 0.70
CA PRO A 222 10.67 -32.88 1.43
C PRO A 222 9.85 -32.20 2.54
N GLY A 223 8.56 -32.53 2.62
CA GLY A 223 7.63 -31.98 3.62
C GLY A 223 6.96 -30.66 3.23
N VAL A 224 7.41 -29.99 2.17
CA VAL A 224 6.77 -28.77 1.66
C VAL A 224 5.60 -29.13 0.76
N LYS A 225 4.42 -28.59 1.07
CA LYS A 225 3.22 -28.69 0.23
C LYS A 225 2.97 -27.34 -0.45
N PRO A 226 3.34 -27.18 -1.73
CA PRO A 226 3.08 -25.93 -2.43
C PRO A 226 1.56 -25.73 -2.66
N PRO A 227 1.07 -24.48 -2.64
CA PRO A 227 -0.33 -24.18 -2.90
C PRO A 227 -0.72 -24.42 -4.37
N PRO A 228 -2.01 -24.64 -4.67
CA PRO A 228 -2.51 -24.54 -6.04
C PRO A 228 -2.34 -23.12 -6.58
N VAL A 229 -1.76 -23.00 -7.78
CA VAL A 229 -1.58 -21.74 -8.50
C VAL A 229 -2.48 -21.73 -9.72
N ARG A 230 -3.33 -20.70 -9.84
CA ARG A 230 -4.25 -20.56 -10.97
C ARG A 230 -3.92 -19.32 -11.76
N VAL A 231 -3.51 -19.52 -13.01
CA VAL A 231 -3.09 -18.46 -13.92
C VAL A 231 -4.22 -18.17 -14.88
N PHE A 232 -4.72 -16.94 -14.86
CA PHE A 232 -5.75 -16.44 -15.73
C PHE A 232 -5.13 -15.52 -16.76
N VAL A 233 -5.36 -15.82 -18.03
CA VAL A 233 -4.74 -15.14 -19.17
C VAL A 233 -5.77 -14.66 -20.16
N ALA A 234 -5.38 -13.73 -21.02
CA ALA A 234 -6.21 -13.33 -22.16
C ALA A 234 -6.52 -14.53 -23.06
N LYS A 235 -7.77 -14.66 -23.49
CA LYS A 235 -8.21 -15.77 -24.37
C LYS A 235 -7.38 -15.84 -25.67
N SER A 236 -6.95 -14.69 -26.18
CA SER A 236 -6.09 -14.55 -27.37
C SER A 236 -4.69 -15.16 -27.20
N SER A 237 -4.19 -15.30 -25.96
CA SER A 237 -2.86 -15.82 -25.65
C SER A 237 -2.88 -17.15 -24.90
N LEU A 238 -4.06 -17.77 -24.73
CA LEU A 238 -4.23 -18.96 -23.90
C LEU A 238 -3.29 -20.12 -24.26
N ASN A 239 -3.19 -20.46 -25.55
CA ASN A 239 -2.35 -21.57 -26.00
C ASN A 239 -0.86 -21.31 -25.74
N THR A 240 -0.40 -20.09 -26.00
CA THR A 240 0.99 -19.68 -25.74
C THR A 240 1.31 -19.74 -24.26
N MET A 241 0.43 -19.19 -23.42
CA MET A 241 0.64 -19.18 -21.97
C MET A 241 0.53 -20.59 -21.36
N GLN A 242 -0.36 -21.44 -21.87
CA GLN A 242 -0.38 -22.85 -21.49
C GLN A 242 0.96 -23.53 -21.81
N ALA A 243 1.57 -23.26 -22.96
CA ALA A 243 2.89 -23.81 -23.30
C ALA A 243 3.99 -23.27 -22.39
N ILE A 244 3.98 -21.97 -22.05
CA ILE A 244 4.97 -21.33 -21.17
C ILE A 244 4.92 -21.90 -19.75
N TYR A 245 3.72 -22.14 -19.21
CA TYR A 245 3.54 -22.58 -17.82
C TYR A 245 3.54 -24.10 -17.64
N ARG A 246 3.30 -24.87 -18.71
CA ARG A 246 3.30 -26.35 -18.67
C ARG A 246 4.53 -26.98 -18.01
N PRO A 247 5.77 -26.46 -18.18
CA PRO A 247 6.96 -27.05 -17.55
C PRO A 247 6.97 -26.96 -16.03
N LEU A 248 6.19 -26.06 -15.41
CA LEU A 248 6.18 -25.89 -13.96
C LEU A 248 5.39 -26.97 -13.21
N GLY A 249 4.66 -27.85 -13.91
CA GLY A 249 4.02 -29.03 -13.31
C GLY A 249 2.55 -28.86 -12.90
N GLY A 250 2.00 -29.90 -12.27
CA GLY A 250 0.55 -30.09 -12.11
C GLY A 250 -0.16 -29.20 -11.09
N ASN A 251 0.58 -28.49 -10.23
CA ASN A 251 -0.01 -27.55 -9.27
C ASN A 251 -0.42 -26.22 -9.91
N ILE A 252 -0.04 -26.00 -11.18
CA ILE A 252 -0.32 -24.78 -11.92
C ILE A 252 -1.35 -25.08 -13.01
N SER A 253 -2.48 -24.37 -12.97
CA SER A 253 -3.51 -24.45 -14.00
C SER A 253 -3.61 -23.13 -14.75
N VAL A 254 -3.60 -23.16 -16.08
CA VAL A 254 -3.78 -21.97 -16.93
C VAL A 254 -5.16 -21.98 -17.57
N GLN A 255 -5.92 -20.90 -17.37
CA GLN A 255 -7.30 -20.76 -17.80
C GLN A 255 -7.54 -19.38 -18.43
N PRO A 256 -8.54 -19.22 -19.31
CA PRO A 256 -8.90 -17.90 -19.81
C PRO A 256 -9.54 -17.05 -18.70
N LEU A 257 -9.14 -15.79 -18.60
CA LEU A 257 -9.80 -14.80 -17.74
C LEU A 257 -11.17 -14.46 -18.35
N LEU A 258 -12.24 -14.82 -17.64
CA LEU A 258 -13.61 -14.53 -18.04
C LEU A 258 -14.40 -13.95 -16.87
N PHE A 259 -14.97 -12.77 -17.07
CA PHE A 259 -15.91 -12.10 -16.20
C PHE A 259 -17.35 -12.45 -16.57
N LYS A 260 -18.25 -12.49 -15.59
CA LYS A 260 -19.69 -12.52 -15.88
C LYS A 260 -20.12 -11.11 -16.28
N GLN A 261 -21.18 -11.02 -17.07
CA GLN A 261 -21.81 -9.72 -17.34
C GLN A 261 -22.24 -8.99 -16.07
N SER A 262 -22.60 -9.71 -15.00
CA SER A 262 -22.93 -9.12 -13.70
C SER A 262 -21.73 -8.55 -12.95
N ASP A 263 -20.52 -8.99 -13.29
CA ASP A 263 -19.28 -8.53 -12.64
C ASP A 263 -18.78 -7.22 -13.29
N LEU A 264 -19.28 -6.91 -14.49
CA LEU A 264 -18.98 -5.71 -15.26
C LEU A 264 -20.02 -4.62 -14.97
N ASP A 265 -19.87 -3.95 -13.83
CA ASP A 265 -20.67 -2.77 -13.50
C ASP A 265 -20.20 -1.52 -14.28
N ALA A 266 -20.91 -0.41 -14.09
CA ALA A 266 -20.58 0.88 -14.70
C ALA A 266 -19.11 1.30 -14.46
N GLU A 267 -18.58 1.02 -13.27
CA GLU A 267 -17.21 1.35 -12.91
C GLU A 267 -16.22 0.47 -13.69
N ALA A 268 -16.50 -0.83 -13.83
CA ALA A 268 -15.72 -1.73 -14.70
C ALA A 268 -15.66 -1.21 -16.15
N PHE A 269 -16.79 -0.70 -16.64
CA PHE A 269 -16.88 -0.11 -17.96
C PHE A 269 -15.95 1.11 -18.09
N LEU A 270 -16.00 2.03 -17.14
CA LEU A 270 -15.15 3.23 -17.10
C LEU A 270 -13.66 2.87 -16.96
N SER A 271 -13.33 1.87 -16.14
CA SER A 271 -11.96 1.39 -15.95
C SER A 271 -11.35 0.85 -17.23
N MET A 272 -12.10 0.05 -18.01
CA MET A 272 -11.64 -0.43 -19.33
C MET A 272 -11.56 0.67 -20.38
N MET A 273 -12.19 1.81 -20.15
CA MET A 273 -12.13 2.97 -21.03
C MET A 273 -10.94 3.90 -20.75
N ALA A 274 -10.13 3.60 -19.73
CA ALA A 274 -8.94 4.37 -19.35
C ALA A 274 -9.23 5.88 -19.23
N VAL A 275 -10.40 6.23 -18.71
CA VAL A 275 -10.81 7.62 -18.55
C VAL A 275 -10.20 8.14 -17.26
N GLU A 276 -9.17 8.96 -17.41
CA GLU A 276 -8.36 9.52 -16.32
C GLU A 276 -9.16 10.48 -15.42
N SER A 277 -10.12 11.20 -15.99
CA SER A 277 -10.99 12.14 -15.29
C SER A 277 -12.26 12.43 -16.10
N SER A 278 -13.31 12.96 -15.47
CA SER A 278 -14.53 13.39 -16.18
C SER A 278 -14.27 14.45 -17.26
N ASP A 279 -13.18 15.21 -17.11
CA ASP A 279 -12.88 16.42 -17.88
C ASP A 279 -12.12 16.11 -19.17
N SER A 280 -11.32 15.04 -19.20
CA SER A 280 -10.66 14.50 -20.41
C SER A 280 -11.41 13.32 -21.04
N ALA A 281 -12.52 12.90 -20.43
CA ALA A 281 -13.33 11.80 -20.91
C ALA A 281 -13.89 12.06 -22.32
N PRO A 282 -13.75 11.12 -23.26
CA PRO A 282 -14.46 11.18 -24.53
C PRO A 282 -15.96 11.41 -24.31
N LEU A 283 -16.59 12.24 -25.13
CA LEU A 283 -18.01 12.63 -25.02
C LEU A 283 -18.98 11.45 -24.83
N TYR A 284 -18.70 10.29 -25.43
CA TYR A 284 -19.53 9.10 -25.27
C TYR A 284 -19.46 8.50 -23.86
N VAL A 285 -18.35 8.67 -23.14
CA VAL A 285 -18.21 8.32 -21.72
C VAL A 285 -19.05 9.25 -20.85
N GLN A 286 -18.99 10.57 -21.10
CA GLN A 286 -19.81 11.54 -20.38
C GLN A 286 -21.30 11.26 -20.56
N THR A 287 -21.66 10.80 -21.75
CA THR A 287 -23.02 10.34 -22.07
C THR A 287 -23.41 9.13 -21.22
N ILE A 288 -22.53 8.12 -21.12
CA ILE A 288 -22.76 6.93 -20.30
C ILE A 288 -22.87 7.27 -18.81
N LEU A 289 -22.01 8.15 -18.30
CA LEU A 289 -22.10 8.68 -16.94
C LEU A 289 -23.42 9.42 -16.71
N SER A 290 -23.90 10.19 -17.69
CA SER A 290 -25.21 10.84 -17.61
C SER A 290 -26.34 9.83 -17.49
N ILE A 291 -26.34 8.78 -18.31
CA ILE A 291 -27.34 7.71 -18.24
C ILE A 291 -27.32 7.05 -16.86
N LEU A 292 -26.14 6.79 -16.31
CA LEU A 292 -25.99 6.18 -14.98
C LEU A 292 -26.49 7.10 -13.86
N ARG A 293 -26.22 8.40 -13.94
CA ARG A 293 -26.74 9.40 -13.00
C ARG A 293 -28.26 9.53 -13.09
N ASP A 294 -28.82 9.50 -14.30
CA ASP A 294 -30.26 9.59 -14.54
C ASP A 294 -31.01 8.36 -14.01
N LEU A 295 -30.41 7.17 -14.14
CA LEU A 295 -30.99 5.93 -13.62
C LEU A 295 -30.85 5.81 -12.10
N GLY A 296 -29.74 6.27 -11.53
CA GLY A 296 -29.51 6.34 -10.09
C GLY A 296 -29.87 5.04 -9.36
N GLU A 297 -30.73 5.15 -8.33
CA GLU A 297 -31.19 4.02 -7.51
C GLU A 297 -32.11 3.03 -8.27
N ASN A 298 -32.69 3.45 -9.39
CA ASN A 298 -33.52 2.60 -10.26
C ASN A 298 -32.70 1.89 -11.35
N PHE A 299 -31.38 1.81 -11.20
CA PHE A 299 -30.51 1.16 -12.16
C PHE A 299 -30.92 -0.31 -12.37
N SER A 300 -31.22 -0.63 -13.63
CA SER A 300 -31.34 -2.00 -14.10
C SER A 300 -30.60 -2.15 -15.43
N VAL A 301 -29.98 -3.31 -15.66
CA VAL A 301 -29.26 -3.60 -16.91
C VAL A 301 -30.15 -3.38 -18.14
N PRO A 302 -31.44 -3.80 -18.16
CA PRO A 302 -32.32 -3.52 -19.29
C PRO A 302 -32.58 -2.03 -19.50
N ALA A 303 -32.86 -1.26 -18.44
CA ALA A 303 -33.13 0.18 -18.56
C ALA A 303 -31.89 0.95 -19.04
N PHE A 304 -30.71 0.57 -18.55
CA PHE A 304 -29.43 1.09 -19.02
C PHE A 304 -29.22 0.82 -20.50
N ASN A 305 -29.42 -0.41 -20.96
CA ASN A 305 -29.25 -0.77 -22.36
C ASN A 305 -30.22 -0.02 -23.27
N THR A 306 -31.50 0.11 -22.88
CA THR A 306 -32.48 0.90 -23.64
C THR A 306 -32.03 2.35 -23.79
N LYS A 307 -31.60 2.99 -22.69
CA LYS A 307 -31.15 4.38 -22.71
C LYS A 307 -29.85 4.58 -23.47
N LEU A 308 -28.96 3.60 -23.41
CA LEU A 308 -27.72 3.59 -24.17
C LEU A 308 -28.00 3.54 -25.68
N GLU A 309 -28.88 2.64 -26.12
CA GLU A 309 -29.27 2.53 -27.54
C GLU A 309 -29.99 3.78 -28.05
N GLU A 310 -30.86 4.41 -27.25
CA GLU A 310 -31.46 5.71 -27.58
C GLU A 310 -30.39 6.78 -27.83
N THR A 311 -29.36 6.79 -26.99
CA THR A 311 -28.35 7.85 -27.01
C THR A 311 -27.28 7.62 -28.08
N LYS A 312 -26.95 6.36 -28.37
CA LYS A 312 -26.08 5.96 -29.50
C LYS A 312 -26.58 6.50 -30.84
N ARG A 313 -27.90 6.65 -31.03
CA ARG A 313 -28.48 7.24 -32.27
C ARG A 313 -28.02 8.67 -32.54
N LYS A 314 -27.57 9.39 -31.50
CA LYS A 314 -27.09 10.78 -31.60
C LYS A 314 -25.57 10.88 -31.70
N TRP A 315 -24.86 9.76 -31.61
CA TRP A 315 -23.41 9.75 -31.66
C TRP A 315 -22.90 10.00 -33.08
N ASN A 316 -21.78 10.70 -33.16
CA ASN A 316 -21.06 10.82 -34.41
C ASN A 316 -20.31 9.51 -34.72
N PRO A 317 -19.90 9.27 -35.98
CA PRO A 317 -19.23 8.03 -36.36
C PRO A 317 -17.96 7.72 -35.55
N ALA A 318 -17.20 8.75 -35.15
CA ALA A 318 -15.99 8.58 -34.36
C ALA A 318 -16.27 8.11 -32.91
N GLN A 319 -17.33 8.62 -32.28
CA GLN A 319 -17.80 8.19 -30.97
C GLN A 319 -18.27 6.73 -30.99
N THR A 320 -19.04 6.36 -32.01
CA THR A 320 -19.50 4.99 -32.20
C THR A 320 -18.33 4.04 -32.41
N ALA A 321 -17.39 4.38 -33.31
CA ALA A 321 -16.20 3.56 -33.55
C ALA A 321 -15.33 3.39 -32.29
N SER A 322 -15.12 4.47 -31.53
CA SER A 322 -14.35 4.41 -30.28
C SER A 322 -15.02 3.52 -29.22
N PHE A 323 -16.34 3.63 -29.07
CA PHE A 323 -17.10 2.78 -28.16
C PHE A 323 -17.09 1.31 -28.60
N GLU A 324 -17.28 1.03 -29.88
CA GLU A 324 -17.26 -0.33 -30.42
C GLU A 324 -15.90 -1.01 -30.21
N GLN A 325 -14.80 -0.29 -30.42
CA GLN A 325 -13.45 -0.79 -30.13
C GLN A 325 -13.28 -1.18 -28.65
N ARG A 326 -13.76 -0.33 -27.72
CA ARG A 326 -13.72 -0.61 -26.27
C ARG A 326 -14.62 -1.79 -25.89
N MET A 327 -15.81 -1.87 -26.46
CA MET A 327 -16.72 -3.00 -26.27
C MET A 327 -16.12 -4.32 -26.78
N ALA A 328 -15.41 -4.30 -27.91
CA ALA A 328 -14.74 -5.47 -28.44
C ALA A 328 -13.68 -6.00 -27.46
N LEU A 329 -12.91 -5.10 -26.84
CA LEU A 329 -11.97 -5.47 -25.77
C LEU A 329 -12.70 -6.08 -24.57
N MET A 330 -13.77 -5.46 -24.06
CA MET A 330 -14.55 -6.02 -22.95
C MET A 330 -15.12 -7.41 -23.26
N ASN A 331 -15.66 -7.57 -24.47
CA ASN A 331 -16.25 -8.83 -24.92
C ASN A 331 -15.21 -9.95 -24.99
N THR A 332 -13.93 -9.62 -25.14
CA THR A 332 -12.82 -10.60 -25.10
C THR A 332 -12.67 -11.24 -23.71
N PHE A 333 -13.00 -10.50 -22.65
CA PHE A 333 -12.95 -10.95 -21.26
C PHE A 333 -14.32 -11.34 -20.70
N THR A 334 -15.38 -11.31 -21.51
CA THR A 334 -16.74 -11.65 -21.04
C THR A 334 -17.08 -13.09 -21.41
N GLY A 335 -17.54 -13.86 -20.44
CA GLY A 335 -17.98 -15.25 -20.64
C GLY A 335 -19.47 -15.45 -20.35
N SER A 336 -20.08 -16.48 -20.93
CA SER A 336 -21.41 -16.91 -20.51
C SER A 336 -21.38 -17.44 -19.07
N ASN A 337 -22.50 -17.33 -18.35
CA ASN A 337 -22.60 -17.81 -16.97
C ASN A 337 -22.21 -19.30 -16.82
N LYS A 338 -22.49 -20.14 -17.84
CA LYS A 338 -22.07 -21.55 -17.85
C LYS A 338 -20.56 -21.69 -17.96
N GLN A 339 -19.92 -20.93 -18.86
CA GLN A 339 -18.46 -20.95 -19.02
C GLN A 339 -17.76 -20.48 -17.75
N VAL A 340 -18.18 -19.35 -17.17
CA VAL A 340 -17.56 -18.82 -15.95
C VAL A 340 -17.75 -19.78 -14.77
N LYS A 341 -18.95 -20.38 -14.61
CA LYS A 341 -19.17 -21.41 -13.59
C LYS A 341 -18.29 -22.65 -13.79
N GLY A 342 -18.08 -23.06 -15.04
CA GLY A 342 -17.21 -24.19 -15.38
C GLY A 342 -15.74 -23.99 -15.02
N LEU A 343 -15.28 -22.74 -14.90
CA LEU A 343 -13.93 -22.42 -14.43
C LEU A 343 -13.79 -22.54 -12.91
N GLY A 344 -14.88 -22.61 -12.14
CA GLY A 344 -14.84 -22.58 -10.67
C GLY A 344 -14.60 -21.18 -10.08
N PRO A 345 -14.41 -21.05 -8.76
CA PRO A 345 -14.24 -19.77 -8.10
C PRO A 345 -12.93 -19.10 -8.51
N LEU A 346 -12.93 -17.78 -8.76
CA LEU A 346 -11.72 -17.04 -9.12
C LEU A 346 -10.72 -17.00 -7.96
N PHE A 347 -11.21 -16.88 -6.73
CA PHE A 347 -10.41 -16.76 -5.50
C PHE A 347 -10.82 -17.81 -4.47
N ALA A 348 -9.84 -18.39 -3.77
CA ALA A 348 -10.07 -19.36 -2.70
C ALA A 348 -8.99 -19.26 -1.62
N LYS A 349 -9.27 -19.75 -0.41
CA LYS A 349 -8.28 -19.89 0.67
C LYS A 349 -7.16 -20.84 0.21
N GLY A 350 -5.91 -20.51 0.52
CA GLY A 350 -4.75 -21.34 0.18
C GLY A 350 -4.41 -21.38 -1.31
N GLN A 351 -5.05 -20.53 -2.11
CA GLN A 351 -4.85 -20.47 -3.56
C GLN A 351 -4.15 -19.16 -3.95
N LEU A 352 -3.12 -19.27 -4.79
CA LEU A 352 -2.53 -18.12 -5.48
C LEU A 352 -3.19 -17.96 -6.85
N THR A 353 -3.84 -16.82 -7.07
CA THR A 353 -4.46 -16.47 -8.35
C THR A 353 -3.55 -15.47 -9.05
N ILE A 354 -3.09 -15.77 -10.26
CA ILE A 354 -2.25 -14.89 -11.06
C ILE A 354 -3.08 -14.44 -12.25
N ILE A 355 -3.24 -13.13 -12.44
CA ILE A 355 -3.79 -12.57 -13.67
C ILE A 355 -2.60 -12.08 -14.48
N ASP A 356 -2.28 -12.85 -15.51
CA ASP A 356 -1.14 -12.63 -16.38
C ASP A 356 -1.64 -12.12 -17.73
N LEU A 357 -1.48 -10.82 -17.95
CA LEU A 357 -1.89 -10.12 -19.17
C LEU A 357 -0.72 -9.86 -20.11
N SER A 358 0.37 -10.66 -20.01
CA SER A 358 1.55 -10.61 -20.89
C SER A 358 1.19 -11.05 -22.32
N SER A 359 0.46 -10.20 -23.03
CA SER A 359 -0.06 -10.45 -24.37
C SER A 359 0.39 -9.34 -25.31
N PRO A 360 0.85 -9.67 -26.53
CA PRO A 360 1.16 -8.64 -27.53
C PRO A 360 -0.08 -7.86 -28.00
N PHE A 361 -1.29 -8.30 -27.61
CA PHE A 361 -2.56 -7.70 -28.02
C PHE A 361 -3.20 -6.82 -26.93
N ILE A 362 -2.53 -6.63 -25.79
CA ILE A 362 -3.04 -5.84 -24.66
C ILE A 362 -2.02 -4.76 -24.36
N ASP A 363 -2.45 -3.51 -24.46
CA ASP A 363 -1.65 -2.37 -24.02
C ASP A 363 -1.71 -2.21 -22.49
N PRO A 364 -0.72 -1.54 -21.87
CA PRO A 364 -0.68 -1.43 -20.41
C PRO A 364 -1.88 -0.67 -19.80
N ALA A 365 -2.49 0.29 -20.52
CA ALA A 365 -3.65 1.02 -20.00
C ALA A 365 -4.89 0.10 -19.94
N SER A 366 -5.09 -0.72 -20.98
CA SER A 366 -6.09 -1.78 -20.98
C SER A 366 -5.86 -2.81 -19.87
N ALA A 367 -4.60 -3.21 -19.65
CA ALA A 367 -4.24 -4.11 -18.54
C ALA A 367 -4.59 -3.50 -17.18
N CYS A 368 -4.30 -2.22 -16.94
CA CYS A 368 -4.69 -1.50 -15.73
C CYS A 368 -6.21 -1.54 -15.48
N GLY A 369 -7.03 -1.32 -16.52
CA GLY A 369 -8.49 -1.40 -16.41
C GLY A 369 -8.98 -2.79 -16.04
N ILE A 370 -8.39 -3.85 -16.61
CA ILE A 370 -8.73 -5.24 -16.30
C ILE A 370 -8.28 -5.61 -14.88
N PHE A 371 -7.09 -5.16 -14.47
CA PHE A 371 -6.58 -5.35 -13.11
C PHE A 371 -7.44 -4.66 -12.06
N GLU A 372 -7.95 -3.46 -12.32
CA GLU A 372 -8.88 -2.77 -11.42
C GLU A 372 -10.12 -3.63 -11.16
N ILE A 373 -10.75 -4.15 -12.22
CA ILE A 373 -11.92 -5.02 -12.11
C ILE A 373 -11.61 -6.24 -11.25
N ALA A 374 -10.47 -6.89 -11.51
CA ALA A 374 -10.05 -8.06 -10.74
C ALA A 374 -9.82 -7.73 -9.26
N VAL A 375 -9.17 -6.59 -8.96
CA VAL A 375 -8.95 -6.12 -7.59
C VAL A 375 -10.30 -5.89 -6.90
N ARG A 376 -11.25 -5.21 -7.55
CA ARG A 376 -12.58 -4.96 -6.98
C ARG A 376 -13.37 -6.24 -6.75
N MET A 377 -13.30 -7.20 -7.66
CA MET A 377 -13.86 -8.54 -7.44
C MET A 377 -13.21 -9.24 -6.24
N PHE A 378 -11.88 -9.14 -6.10
CA PHE A 378 -11.13 -9.74 -4.99
C PHE A 378 -11.47 -9.12 -3.64
N LEU A 379 -11.67 -7.80 -3.60
CA LEU A 379 -12.12 -7.08 -2.41
C LEU A 379 -13.51 -7.59 -1.97
N ARG A 380 -14.46 -7.71 -2.90
CA ARG A 380 -15.84 -8.18 -2.65
C ARG A 380 -15.93 -9.68 -2.33
N ALA A 381 -14.98 -10.49 -2.79
CA ALA A 381 -15.01 -11.94 -2.62
C ALA A 381 -14.89 -12.35 -1.14
N ASN A 382 -15.82 -13.20 -0.68
CA ASN A 382 -15.69 -13.84 0.63
C ASN A 382 -14.93 -15.17 0.49
N VAL A 383 -13.67 -15.17 0.95
CA VAL A 383 -12.77 -16.33 0.88
C VAL A 383 -12.55 -17.01 2.24
N GLY A 384 -13.19 -16.52 3.31
CA GLY A 384 -13.05 -17.07 4.68
C GLY A 384 -11.66 -16.92 5.31
N THR A 385 -10.75 -16.16 4.68
CA THR A 385 -9.37 -15.92 5.15
C THR A 385 -8.91 -14.50 4.79
N GLY A 386 -7.74 -14.10 5.29
CA GLY A 386 -7.09 -12.85 4.91
C GLY A 386 -6.62 -12.88 3.45
N LYS A 387 -6.41 -11.69 2.87
CA LYS A 387 -6.07 -11.53 1.46
C LYS A 387 -4.69 -10.91 1.28
N VAL A 388 -4.02 -11.26 0.20
CA VAL A 388 -2.80 -10.59 -0.26
C VAL A 388 -2.92 -10.24 -1.74
N LEU A 389 -2.65 -8.98 -2.07
CA LEU A 389 -2.55 -8.45 -3.43
C LEU A 389 -1.08 -8.16 -3.74
N LEU A 390 -0.55 -8.79 -4.78
CA LEU A 390 0.76 -8.50 -5.34
C LEU A 390 0.59 -7.75 -6.67
N VAL A 391 1.11 -6.54 -6.72
CA VAL A 391 1.24 -5.69 -7.92
C VAL A 391 2.66 -5.90 -8.44
N ASP A 392 2.85 -6.82 -9.38
CA ASP A 392 4.17 -7.23 -9.85
C ASP A 392 4.63 -6.46 -11.09
N GLU A 393 5.93 -6.22 -11.22
CA GLU A 393 6.53 -5.43 -12.31
C GLU A 393 5.79 -4.11 -12.58
N ALA A 394 5.41 -3.39 -11.50
CA ALA A 394 4.47 -2.28 -11.56
C ALA A 394 4.86 -1.15 -12.53
N HIS A 395 6.17 -0.93 -12.76
CA HIS A 395 6.69 0.02 -13.76
C HIS A 395 6.25 -0.26 -15.20
N LYS A 396 5.83 -1.49 -15.53
CA LYS A 396 5.35 -1.85 -16.87
C LYS A 396 3.97 -1.28 -17.19
N TYR A 397 3.16 -0.92 -16.18
CA TYR A 397 1.77 -0.49 -16.40
C TYR A 397 1.30 0.67 -15.53
N LEU A 398 1.90 0.95 -14.36
CA LEU A 398 1.56 2.13 -13.56
C LEU A 398 2.17 3.44 -14.10
N SER A 399 3.20 3.35 -14.96
CA SER A 399 3.92 4.50 -15.54
C SER A 399 3.13 5.25 -16.61
N VAL A 400 2.14 4.61 -17.22
CA VAL A 400 1.52 5.10 -18.47
C VAL A 400 0.72 6.40 -18.30
N ASN A 401 0.29 6.74 -17.07
CA ASN A 401 -0.59 7.90 -16.82
C ASN A 401 -0.05 8.85 -15.74
N GLU A 402 1.29 8.98 -15.58
CA GLU A 402 1.91 9.84 -14.55
C GLU A 402 1.35 9.58 -13.12
N GLY A 403 0.98 8.33 -12.82
CA GLY A 403 0.42 7.94 -11.52
C GLY A 403 -1.09 8.14 -11.33
N SER A 404 -1.81 8.70 -12.30
CA SER A 404 -3.26 9.00 -12.21
C SER A 404 -4.18 7.91 -12.79
N SER A 405 -3.78 6.64 -12.71
CA SER A 405 -4.62 5.54 -13.20
C SER A 405 -5.76 5.19 -12.24
N CYS A 406 -6.89 4.69 -12.78
CA CYS A 406 -7.99 4.15 -11.95
C CYS A 406 -7.49 3.06 -10.98
N LEU A 407 -6.53 2.25 -11.42
CA LEU A 407 -5.87 1.25 -10.59
C LEU A 407 -5.09 1.89 -9.42
N THR A 408 -4.39 3.00 -9.62
CA THR A 408 -3.70 3.73 -8.54
C THR A 408 -4.70 4.20 -7.48
N SER A 409 -5.83 4.76 -7.90
CA SER A 409 -6.89 5.22 -6.99
C SER A 409 -7.50 4.05 -6.20
N ALA A 410 -7.73 2.92 -6.87
CA ALA A 410 -8.18 1.69 -6.22
C ALA A 410 -7.16 1.17 -5.21
N LEU A 411 -5.87 1.13 -5.56
CA LEU A 411 -4.78 0.74 -4.65
C LEU A 411 -4.65 1.69 -3.45
N SER A 412 -4.76 2.99 -3.68
CA SER A 412 -4.69 4.00 -2.60
C SER A 412 -5.83 3.83 -1.60
N THR A 413 -7.04 3.60 -2.10
CA THR A 413 -8.22 3.33 -1.27
C THR A 413 -8.05 2.01 -0.52
N LEU A 414 -7.58 0.97 -1.20
CA LEU A 414 -7.35 -0.33 -0.60
C LEU A 414 -6.32 -0.27 0.54
N ILE A 415 -5.18 0.41 0.35
CA ILE A 415 -4.15 0.54 1.38
C ILE A 415 -4.69 1.30 2.60
N ARG A 416 -5.48 2.36 2.39
CA ARG A 416 -6.12 3.11 3.50
C ARG A 416 -7.09 2.24 4.30
N GLU A 417 -7.82 1.35 3.62
CA GLU A 417 -8.83 0.47 4.23
C GLU A 417 -8.30 -0.94 4.56
N GLN A 418 -6.98 -1.19 4.42
CA GLN A 418 -6.42 -2.55 4.45
C GLN A 418 -6.65 -3.27 5.77
N ARG A 419 -6.72 -2.52 6.88
CA ARG A 419 -7.00 -3.05 8.23
C ARG A 419 -8.42 -3.62 8.31
N HIS A 420 -9.41 -2.91 7.77
CA HIS A 420 -10.81 -3.36 7.75
C HIS A 420 -11.04 -4.52 6.79
N LEU A 421 -10.22 -4.63 5.74
CA LEU A 421 -10.33 -5.67 4.71
C LEU A 421 -9.45 -6.89 4.98
N ALA A 422 -8.69 -6.91 6.07
CA ALA A 422 -7.67 -7.92 6.38
C ALA A 422 -6.74 -8.20 5.19
N MET A 423 -6.33 -7.12 4.49
CA MET A 423 -5.64 -7.15 3.21
C MET A 423 -4.16 -6.79 3.37
N ARG A 424 -3.30 -7.46 2.61
CA ARG A 424 -1.88 -7.10 2.48
C ARG A 424 -1.61 -6.68 1.06
N VAL A 425 -0.87 -5.61 0.85
CA VAL A 425 -0.49 -5.14 -0.48
C VAL A 425 1.01 -5.19 -0.62
N ILE A 426 1.49 -5.85 -1.68
CA ILE A 426 2.90 -5.87 -2.06
C ILE A 426 3.01 -5.24 -3.43
N ILE A 427 3.85 -4.22 -3.57
CA ILE A 427 4.16 -3.58 -4.84
C ILE A 427 5.61 -3.89 -5.18
N SER A 428 5.83 -4.63 -6.27
CA SER A 428 7.15 -5.00 -6.78
C SER A 428 7.45 -4.15 -8.02
N THR A 429 8.56 -3.40 -8.00
CA THR A 429 8.95 -2.58 -9.15
C THR A 429 10.46 -2.47 -9.30
N GLN A 430 10.93 -2.33 -10.54
CA GLN A 430 12.34 -2.02 -10.79
C GLN A 430 12.60 -0.51 -10.73
N GLU A 431 11.58 0.29 -11.04
CA GLU A 431 11.64 1.74 -11.07
C GLU A 431 10.68 2.30 -10.00
N PRO A 432 11.17 2.83 -8.86
CA PRO A 432 10.31 3.33 -7.78
C PRO A 432 9.64 4.68 -8.11
N THR A 433 10.15 5.43 -9.09
CA THR A 433 9.57 6.72 -9.54
C THR A 433 8.20 6.57 -10.18
N VAL A 434 7.84 5.39 -10.67
CA VAL A 434 6.51 5.10 -11.22
C VAL A 434 5.44 4.91 -10.14
N VAL A 435 5.85 4.66 -8.89
CA VAL A 435 4.94 4.44 -7.77
C VAL A 435 4.56 5.81 -7.22
N PRO A 436 3.28 6.20 -7.25
CA PRO A 436 2.88 7.53 -6.80
C PRO A 436 3.23 7.77 -5.35
N SER A 437 3.67 8.99 -5.03
CA SER A 437 4.04 9.44 -3.69
C SER A 437 3.00 9.04 -2.62
N VAL A 438 1.71 9.16 -2.94
CA VAL A 438 0.61 8.78 -2.03
C VAL A 438 0.69 7.30 -1.62
N LEU A 439 1.08 6.39 -2.52
CA LEU A 439 1.26 4.99 -2.18
C LEU A 439 2.52 4.78 -1.33
N LEU A 440 3.61 5.50 -1.62
CA LEU A 440 4.85 5.44 -0.83
C LEU A 440 4.64 5.93 0.60
N ASP A 441 3.92 7.03 0.79
CA ASP A 441 3.59 7.60 2.11
C ASP A 441 2.74 6.66 2.96
N LEU A 442 1.91 5.83 2.33
CA LEU A 442 1.06 4.85 3.00
C LEU A 442 1.75 3.50 3.23
N CYS A 443 2.98 3.30 2.75
CA CYS A 443 3.69 2.04 2.90
C CYS A 443 4.22 1.84 4.31
N THR A 444 3.80 0.74 4.94
CA THR A 444 4.30 0.35 6.28
C THR A 444 5.70 -0.24 6.26
N VAL A 445 6.08 -0.88 5.15
CA VAL A 445 7.39 -1.51 4.97
C VAL A 445 7.93 -1.14 3.60
N MET A 446 9.21 -0.84 3.52
CA MET A 446 9.92 -0.65 2.26
C MET A 446 11.16 -1.52 2.24
N VAL A 447 11.30 -2.33 1.18
CA VAL A 447 12.45 -3.21 0.98
C VAL A 447 13.21 -2.75 -0.26
N LEU A 448 14.37 -2.15 -0.01
CA LEU A 448 15.26 -1.56 -1.01
C LEU A 448 16.40 -2.53 -1.32
N HIS A 449 16.32 -3.20 -2.45
CA HIS A 449 17.44 -3.95 -3.03
C HIS A 449 18.40 -3.00 -3.73
N ARG A 450 19.51 -3.53 -4.25
CA ARG A 450 20.51 -2.74 -4.98
C ARG A 450 19.87 -1.93 -6.11
N PHE A 451 20.22 -0.65 -6.18
CA PHE A 451 20.06 0.21 -7.35
C PHE A 451 21.11 1.31 -7.36
N SER A 452 21.31 1.96 -8.51
CA SER A 452 22.36 2.97 -8.71
C SER A 452 21.84 4.35 -9.11
N SER A 453 20.52 4.50 -9.29
CA SER A 453 19.92 5.78 -9.71
C SER A 453 19.79 6.75 -8.53
N PRO A 454 20.42 7.94 -8.58
CA PRO A 454 20.23 8.97 -7.55
C PRO A 454 18.81 9.54 -7.54
N THR A 455 18.15 9.64 -8.70
CA THR A 455 16.78 10.14 -8.79
C THR A 455 15.79 9.23 -8.08
N TRP A 456 16.02 7.91 -8.14
CA TRP A 456 15.22 6.93 -7.40
C TRP A 456 15.39 7.08 -5.89
N TRP A 457 16.62 7.31 -5.44
CA TRP A 457 16.92 7.59 -4.04
C TRP A 457 16.24 8.87 -3.56
N GLU A 458 16.38 9.97 -4.30
CA GLU A 458 15.75 11.25 -3.96
C GLU A 458 14.22 11.16 -3.90
N HIS A 459 13.62 10.34 -4.76
CA HIS A 459 12.18 10.06 -4.72
C HIS A 459 11.81 9.31 -3.44
N ILE A 460 12.52 8.24 -3.10
CA ILE A 460 12.24 7.41 -1.93
C ILE A 460 12.44 8.17 -0.62
N VAL A 461 13.58 8.85 -0.45
CA VAL A 461 13.95 9.51 0.82
C VAL A 461 12.95 10.57 1.25
N LYS A 462 12.25 11.22 0.30
CA LYS A 462 11.19 12.19 0.60
C LYS A 462 9.98 11.57 1.31
N HIS A 463 9.80 10.26 1.18
CA HIS A 463 8.61 9.53 1.65
C HIS A 463 8.90 8.54 2.78
N VAL A 464 10.13 8.54 3.33
CA VAL A 464 10.49 7.62 4.41
C VAL A 464 10.93 8.39 5.66
N SER A 465 10.45 7.94 6.82
CA SER A 465 10.79 8.51 8.13
C SER A 465 12.21 8.20 8.63
N ALA A 466 12.95 7.33 7.94
CA ALA A 466 14.29 6.94 8.37
C ALA A 466 15.29 8.11 8.24
N ASP A 467 16.19 8.24 9.22
CA ASP A 467 17.16 9.33 9.23
C ASP A 467 18.31 9.02 8.27
N PHE A 468 18.16 9.52 7.04
CA PHE A 468 19.15 9.40 5.96
C PHE A 468 20.03 10.64 5.81
N SER A 469 20.34 11.31 6.93
CA SER A 469 21.21 12.50 6.95
C SER A 469 22.64 12.26 6.40
N ASP A 470 23.04 11.02 6.15
CA ASP A 470 24.37 10.65 5.66
C ASP A 470 24.31 10.06 4.23
N ARG A 471 25.07 10.65 3.28
CA ARG A 471 25.22 10.14 1.90
C ARG A 471 25.69 8.68 1.85
N LYS A 472 26.27 8.19 2.94
CA LYS A 472 26.71 6.80 3.13
C LYS A 472 25.61 5.75 2.94
N VAL A 473 24.33 6.08 3.17
CA VAL A 473 23.25 5.08 3.00
C VAL A 473 23.03 4.77 1.52
N PHE A 474 23.05 5.78 0.65
CA PHE A 474 22.98 5.56 -0.79
C PHE A 474 24.19 4.74 -1.28
N ASP A 475 25.40 5.07 -0.83
CA ASP A 475 26.60 4.29 -1.14
C ASP A 475 26.47 2.82 -0.69
N LYS A 476 25.79 2.57 0.44
CA LYS A 476 25.49 1.22 0.93
C LYS A 476 24.52 0.50 0.00
N ILE A 477 23.45 1.14 -0.44
CA ILE A 477 22.47 0.57 -1.38
C ILE A 477 23.13 0.15 -2.69
N VAL A 478 24.01 0.99 -3.24
CA VAL A 478 24.74 0.70 -4.49
C VAL A 478 25.62 -0.55 -4.35
N ARG A 479 26.14 -0.81 -3.15
CA ARG A 479 27.07 -1.91 -2.84
C ARG A 479 26.38 -3.20 -2.37
N LEU A 480 25.06 -3.22 -2.19
CA LEU A 480 24.33 -4.42 -1.77
C LEU A 480 24.58 -5.59 -2.74
N ARG A 481 24.83 -6.78 -2.20
CA ARG A 481 24.93 -8.02 -3.00
C ARG A 481 23.54 -8.55 -3.32
N THR A 482 23.46 -9.47 -4.27
CA THR A 482 22.18 -10.13 -4.61
C THR A 482 21.57 -10.79 -3.37
N GLY A 483 20.30 -10.45 -3.10
CA GLY A 483 19.55 -10.91 -1.93
C GLY A 483 19.78 -10.09 -0.66
N GLU A 484 20.73 -9.15 -0.63
CA GLU A 484 20.86 -8.15 0.43
C GLU A 484 19.97 -6.93 0.13
N ALA A 485 19.30 -6.44 1.17
CA ALA A 485 18.36 -5.33 1.06
C ALA A 485 18.40 -4.45 2.31
N ILE A 486 18.06 -3.17 2.13
CA ILE A 486 17.71 -2.27 3.23
C ILE A 486 16.21 -2.36 3.48
N VAL A 487 15.80 -2.59 4.73
CA VAL A 487 14.40 -2.61 5.16
C VAL A 487 14.12 -1.40 6.03
N LEU A 488 13.06 -0.69 5.68
CA LEU A 488 12.52 0.45 6.41
C LEU A 488 11.12 0.04 6.88
N ALA A 489 10.93 -0.01 8.18
CA ALA A 489 9.66 -0.42 8.77
C ALA A 489 9.46 0.34 10.08
N PRO A 490 9.05 1.62 10.05
CA PRO A 490 8.98 2.45 11.25
C PRO A 490 8.17 1.83 12.38
N THR A 491 7.11 1.09 12.06
CA THR A 491 6.23 0.39 13.00
C THR A 491 6.66 -1.04 13.32
N GLY A 492 7.77 -1.53 12.76
CA GLY A 492 8.32 -2.84 13.14
C GLY A 492 8.99 -2.77 14.52
N LEU A 493 9.21 -3.93 15.15
CA LEU A 493 9.72 -4.02 16.52
C LEU A 493 11.11 -4.62 16.61
N GLY A 494 11.92 -4.02 17.47
CA GLY A 494 13.25 -4.48 17.84
C GLY A 494 13.53 -4.28 19.33
N THR A 495 14.62 -4.86 19.81
CA THR A 495 15.13 -4.59 21.16
C THR A 495 16.36 -3.71 21.04
N PHE A 496 16.30 -2.50 21.60
CA PHE A 496 17.36 -1.50 21.48
C PHE A 496 17.90 -1.13 22.86
N VAL A 497 19.16 -0.67 22.90
CA VAL A 497 19.73 -0.15 24.14
C VAL A 497 19.01 1.14 24.53
N THR A 498 18.50 1.20 25.77
CA THR A 498 17.79 2.39 26.27
C THR A 498 18.76 3.57 26.43
N PRO A 499 18.51 4.74 25.80
CA PRO A 499 19.33 5.92 26.00
C PRO A 499 19.18 6.45 27.43
N GLY A 500 20.28 6.52 28.20
CA GLY A 500 20.28 7.14 29.55
C GLY A 500 20.64 6.22 30.72
N CYS A 501 20.98 4.95 30.50
CA CYS A 501 21.55 4.10 31.55
C CYS A 501 23.00 4.51 31.87
N ILE A 502 23.14 5.49 32.76
CA ILE A 502 24.42 5.88 33.35
C ILE A 502 24.80 4.77 34.35
N ASN A 503 25.81 3.97 34.00
CA ASN A 503 26.38 2.83 34.75
C ASN A 503 25.67 1.47 34.52
N PRO A 504 25.90 0.82 33.39
CA PRO A 504 25.69 -0.62 33.32
C PRO A 504 26.81 -1.31 34.12
N GLY A 505 26.43 -2.13 35.10
CA GLY A 505 27.35 -3.12 35.67
C GLY A 505 27.86 -4.06 34.58
N PRO A 506 28.88 -4.90 34.87
CA PRO A 506 29.62 -5.65 33.84
C PRO A 506 28.81 -6.68 33.03
N ASN A 507 27.51 -6.84 33.29
CA ASN A 507 26.62 -7.72 32.53
C ASN A 507 25.29 -7.01 32.19
N SER A 508 25.03 -6.89 30.88
CA SER A 508 23.81 -6.40 30.22
C SER A 508 23.47 -4.92 30.38
N ASN A 509 23.68 -4.15 29.30
CA ASN A 509 22.87 -2.95 29.08
C ASN A 509 21.40 -3.41 28.94
N PRO A 510 20.46 -2.89 29.74
CA PRO A 510 19.05 -3.27 29.58
C PRO A 510 18.60 -2.86 28.18
N ARG A 511 18.17 -3.85 27.39
CA ARG A 511 17.56 -3.62 26.08
C ARG A 511 16.04 -3.56 26.26
N SER A 512 15.42 -2.52 25.74
CA SER A 512 13.98 -2.33 25.80
C SER A 512 13.35 -2.64 24.44
N LEU A 513 12.17 -3.25 24.46
CA LEU A 513 11.31 -3.38 23.30
C LEU A 513 10.88 -1.99 22.83
N ASP A 514 11.14 -1.68 21.56
CA ASP A 514 10.81 -0.39 20.97
C ASP A 514 10.63 -0.54 19.44
N GLN A 515 9.98 0.43 18.82
CA GLN A 515 9.77 0.45 17.38
C GLN A 515 11.09 0.79 16.64
N PHE A 516 11.23 0.35 15.39
CA PHE A 516 12.37 0.78 14.58
C PHE A 516 12.37 2.30 14.39
N GLY A 517 11.20 2.93 14.24
CA GLY A 517 11.08 4.37 14.06
C GLY A 517 11.91 4.85 12.87
N ARG A 518 12.99 5.58 13.15
CA ARG A 518 13.90 6.13 12.13
C ARG A 518 15.06 5.20 11.73
N ARG A 519 15.12 4.00 12.32
CA ARG A 519 16.18 3.01 12.07
C ARG A 519 15.96 2.32 10.74
N TYR A 520 17.06 1.92 10.09
CA TYR A 520 17.02 1.04 8.93
C TYR A 520 17.77 -0.26 9.21
N ILE A 521 17.28 -1.34 8.62
CA ILE A 521 17.83 -2.69 8.78
C ILE A 521 18.54 -3.06 7.48
N VAL A 522 19.72 -3.64 7.56
CA VAL A 522 20.33 -4.33 6.43
C VAL A 522 20.15 -5.81 6.64
N MET A 523 19.44 -6.46 5.73
CA MET A 523 19.13 -7.88 5.81
C MET A 523 19.65 -8.63 4.58
N LYS A 524 19.84 -9.93 4.74
CA LYS A 524 19.97 -10.88 3.64
C LYS A 524 18.77 -11.81 3.65
N THR A 525 18.03 -11.83 2.55
CA THR A 525 16.83 -12.68 2.40
C THR A 525 17.21 -14.16 2.53
N ARG A 526 16.36 -14.95 3.20
CA ARG A 526 16.60 -16.39 3.35
C ARG A 526 16.55 -17.13 2.00
N LYS A 527 17.04 -18.37 1.98
CA LYS A 527 16.86 -19.26 0.83
C LYS A 527 15.39 -19.61 0.64
N ARG A 528 14.96 -19.75 -0.62
CA ARG A 528 13.64 -20.26 -0.98
C ARG A 528 13.53 -21.75 -0.68
N ILE A 529 12.30 -22.18 -0.43
CA ILE A 529 11.93 -23.60 -0.34
C ILE A 529 11.11 -24.04 -1.55
N THR A 530 10.67 -23.08 -2.36
CA THR A 530 10.12 -23.30 -3.70
C THR A 530 11.21 -23.13 -4.77
N ALA A 531 10.96 -23.64 -5.97
CA ALA A 531 11.89 -23.56 -7.08
C ALA A 531 12.16 -22.11 -7.48
N ASP A 532 13.39 -21.81 -7.89
CA ASP A 532 13.77 -20.45 -8.27
C ASP A 532 13.46 -20.17 -9.75
N GLY A 533 12.52 -19.27 -9.99
CA GLY A 533 12.14 -18.79 -11.32
C GLY A 533 12.97 -17.62 -11.85
N GLY A 534 13.80 -17.02 -11.00
CA GLY A 534 14.51 -15.76 -11.26
C GLY A 534 16.03 -15.91 -11.36
N ALA A 535 16.55 -17.13 -11.32
CA ALA A 535 17.98 -17.38 -11.51
C ALA A 535 18.45 -16.87 -12.88
N SER A 536 19.54 -16.11 -12.90
CA SER A 536 20.14 -15.65 -14.16
C SER A 536 20.56 -16.85 -15.00
N VAL A 537 20.12 -16.88 -16.26
CA VAL A 537 20.60 -17.87 -17.23
C VAL A 537 22.03 -17.46 -17.59
N LEU A 538 23.00 -18.20 -17.05
CA LEU A 538 24.41 -18.01 -17.35
C LEU A 538 24.78 -18.84 -18.58
N THR A 539 25.52 -18.25 -19.52
CA THR A 539 26.22 -19.01 -20.56
C THR A 539 27.39 -19.72 -19.88
N LEU A 540 27.36 -21.06 -19.85
CA LEU A 540 28.45 -21.89 -19.37
C LEU A 540 29.68 -21.80 -20.27
#